data_AF-A0A820A7Q5-F1
#
_entry.id   AF-A0A820A7Q5-F1
#
_cell.length_a   1.000
_cell.length_b   1.000
_cell.length_c   1.000
_cell.angle_alpha   90.00
_cell.angle_beta   90.00
_cell.angle_gamma   90.00
#
_symmetry.space_group_name_H-M   'P 1'
#
loop_
_entity.id
_entity.type
_entity.pdbx_description
1 polymer ?
#
loop_
_entity_poly.entity_id
_entity_poly.type
_entity_poly.pdbx_seq_one_letter_code
_entity_poly.pdbx_strand_id
1 'polypeptide(L)'
;MSINDDMFVSASNAFSNFAVIMHPFRNTTNTTTTRCSMRYNTTDRYVHSVAVVGIAKNSTNAEHFIFVFTAEKMSTMTPYVCIGHIMKSTCISTVQCTDMGTGGFHQEYFLIGVDNNGTFAYGFSSSFVFKLNIYANNITLNVSTNSVWPSLGFILHAMDVADTWAVVAGYGYLDDVKKNYAALGCLIDLSMIINASCTSLTSETTYLVPSNVISYSELYELSVGIRSQKVLVGVHRLSTVVIVRNLGSSLNVTGIYTLSYPGATSFGRVVDWADDTTIAVLVQDPDTTSWSKSQVFFYDERSVMLTSPLFTFPNNQQILGSRLSRPSFARFGITSEGNMAILTDNADILIIPLASAGYTSIWIDTIERVFAFYFQPTLCIGGTYKNRSSLGPCQICPPHTRNPGTFDNAVLQCIPCSNNSSTSFCPLASLVDIDLNTVPTYSQAVAYPETGDTTDVEDLLLKNMFQISSNARCLIISPLLWTLIVGGVSLFILVFMIVIKECECHQYVKCRKKAKNIFKHTDIIGEGEMWAGGLATFSILVLVSFSYWFSVSFIRRYPLEEVFEPATFACDQSLVNAQFSSGLELLDIPKSEESQPIFDLLDAQIFYLTIELINTGFMCDSIKTQENLSGTKYV
;
A
#
# COMPACT_ATOMS: atom_id res chain seq x y z
N MET A 1 6.13 20.58 -8.75
CA MET A 1 7.41 19.93 -9.11
C MET A 1 7.19 19.04 -10.31
N SER A 2 8.22 18.80 -11.11
CA SER A 2 8.26 17.81 -12.19
C SER A 2 9.69 17.30 -12.35
N ILE A 3 9.81 16.09 -12.90
CA ILE A 3 11.06 15.36 -12.93
C ILE A 3 11.16 14.43 -14.14
N ASN A 4 12.37 14.24 -14.64
CA ASN A 4 12.75 13.12 -15.49
C ASN A 4 14.18 12.66 -15.14
N ASP A 5 14.76 11.75 -15.92
CA ASP A 5 16.11 11.20 -15.69
C ASP A 5 17.22 12.28 -15.70
N ASP A 6 16.95 13.40 -16.35
CA ASP A 6 17.93 14.45 -16.62
C ASP A 6 17.75 15.69 -15.75
N MET A 7 16.56 15.95 -15.23
CA MET A 7 16.26 17.23 -14.59
C MET A 7 15.14 17.10 -13.57
N PHE A 8 15.30 17.81 -12.45
CA PHE A 8 14.26 18.08 -11.48
C PHE A 8 13.98 19.58 -11.45
N VAL A 9 12.71 19.95 -11.49
CA VAL A 9 12.27 21.34 -11.37
C VAL A 9 11.17 21.45 -10.32
N SER A 10 11.37 22.37 -9.38
CA SER A 10 10.33 22.78 -8.43
C SER A 10 10.17 24.29 -8.44
N ALA A 11 8.93 24.75 -8.40
CA ALA A 11 8.59 26.16 -8.28
C ALA A 11 8.21 26.48 -6.84
N SER A 12 8.67 27.60 -6.30
CA SER A 12 8.18 28.16 -5.05
C SER A 12 7.59 29.54 -5.31
N ASN A 13 6.28 29.66 -5.12
CA ASN A 13 5.56 30.94 -5.20
C ASN A 13 5.95 31.89 -4.05
N ALA A 14 6.25 31.35 -2.87
CA ALA A 14 6.69 32.14 -1.72
C ALA A 14 8.02 32.89 -1.96
N PHE A 15 8.94 32.27 -2.70
CA PHE A 15 10.25 32.86 -3.01
C PHE A 15 10.37 33.38 -4.46
N SER A 16 9.29 33.29 -5.24
CA SER A 16 9.23 33.65 -6.66
C SER A 16 10.39 33.05 -7.50
N ASN A 17 10.75 31.80 -7.21
CA ASN A 17 11.88 31.13 -7.83
C ASN A 17 11.58 29.69 -8.26
N PHE A 18 12.35 29.23 -9.24
CA PHE A 18 12.52 27.82 -9.54
C PHE A 18 13.81 27.32 -8.90
N ALA A 19 13.72 26.15 -8.28
CA ALA A 19 14.85 25.31 -7.95
C ALA A 19 15.01 24.27 -9.07
N VAL A 20 16.14 24.32 -9.76
CA VAL A 20 16.45 23.43 -10.89
C VAL A 20 17.69 22.62 -10.54
N ILE A 21 17.58 21.30 -10.63
CA ILE A 21 18.70 20.37 -10.45
C ILE A 21 18.86 19.60 -11.76
N MET A 22 20.06 19.67 -12.33
CA MET A 22 20.41 19.02 -13.59
C MET A 22 21.27 17.78 -13.34
N HIS A 23 20.98 16.74 -14.13
CA HIS A 23 21.46 15.38 -13.99
C HIS A 23 21.33 14.80 -12.57
N PRO A 24 20.17 14.95 -11.90
CA PRO A 24 20.01 14.45 -10.55
C PRO A 24 20.25 12.93 -10.45
N PHE A 25 20.01 12.16 -11.52
CA PHE A 25 20.10 10.68 -11.47
C PHE A 25 21.25 10.06 -12.25
N ARG A 26 21.96 10.83 -13.08
CA ARG A 26 23.09 10.30 -13.85
C ARG A 26 24.36 10.27 -13.00
N ASN A 27 24.64 9.12 -12.41
CA ASN A 27 25.90 8.86 -11.71
C ASN A 27 27.02 8.58 -12.73
N THR A 28 27.49 9.61 -13.43
CA THR A 28 28.69 9.50 -14.26
C THR A 28 29.85 10.21 -13.58
N THR A 29 31.02 9.58 -13.58
CA THR A 29 32.27 10.07 -12.96
C THR A 29 32.71 11.47 -13.43
N ASN A 30 32.07 12.00 -14.48
CA ASN A 30 32.41 13.26 -15.12
C ASN A 30 31.30 14.32 -15.11
N THR A 31 30.12 14.06 -14.51
CA THR A 31 29.04 15.06 -14.43
C THR A 31 28.64 15.32 -13.00
N THR A 32 29.24 16.35 -12.38
CA THR A 32 28.71 16.92 -11.14
C THR A 32 27.29 17.42 -11.37
N THR A 33 26.39 17.16 -10.43
CA THR A 33 25.02 17.68 -10.50
C THR A 33 25.08 19.20 -10.44
N THR A 34 24.48 19.86 -11.44
CA THR A 34 24.46 21.33 -11.48
C THR A 34 23.15 21.80 -10.88
N ARG A 35 23.22 22.64 -9.86
CA ARG A 35 22.07 23.33 -9.31
C ARG A 35 22.00 24.75 -9.84
N CYS A 36 20.82 25.16 -10.26
CA CYS A 36 20.55 26.54 -10.59
C CYS A 36 19.28 27.03 -9.89
N SER A 37 19.25 28.33 -9.65
CA SER A 37 18.03 29.02 -9.24
C SER A 37 17.66 30.04 -10.30
N MET A 38 16.38 30.05 -10.65
CA MET A 38 15.86 30.91 -11.69
C MET A 38 14.68 31.70 -11.14
N ARG A 39 14.82 33.01 -11.07
CA ARG A 39 13.73 33.88 -10.61
C ARG A 39 12.79 34.16 -11.78
N TYR A 40 11.48 34.07 -11.54
CA TYR A 40 10.48 34.59 -12.48
C TYR A 40 10.02 36.02 -12.15
N ASN A 41 10.75 36.67 -11.23
CA ASN A 41 11.03 38.10 -11.07
C ASN A 41 9.87 39.11 -11.12
N THR A 42 8.69 38.75 -10.62
CA THR A 42 7.64 39.73 -10.25
C THR A 42 6.76 39.13 -9.15
N THR A 43 6.39 39.93 -8.15
CA THR A 43 5.44 39.54 -7.08
C THR A 43 4.02 39.25 -7.59
N ASP A 44 3.75 39.64 -8.83
CA ASP A 44 2.43 39.53 -9.47
C ASP A 44 2.23 38.22 -10.24
N ARG A 45 3.14 37.24 -10.10
CA ARG A 45 3.08 35.97 -10.84
C ARG A 45 2.89 34.81 -9.90
N TYR A 46 1.93 33.95 -10.24
CA TYR A 46 1.69 32.69 -9.54
C TYR A 46 1.88 31.53 -10.50
N VAL A 47 2.83 30.63 -10.21
CA VAL A 47 3.08 29.42 -11.00
C VAL A 47 2.16 28.31 -10.50
N HIS A 48 1.37 27.72 -11.39
CA HIS A 48 0.43 26.64 -11.05
C HIS A 48 1.05 25.26 -11.25
N SER A 49 1.69 25.05 -12.40
CA SER A 49 2.32 23.76 -12.71
C SER A 49 3.56 23.93 -13.58
N VAL A 50 4.40 22.90 -13.56
CA VAL A 50 5.66 22.83 -14.30
C VAL A 50 5.83 21.42 -14.84
N ALA A 51 6.34 21.30 -16.06
CA ALA A 51 6.67 20.04 -16.71
C ALA A 51 8.09 20.12 -17.29
N VAL A 52 8.88 19.08 -17.05
CA VAL A 52 10.24 18.95 -17.59
C VAL A 52 10.17 18.41 -19.01
N VAL A 53 10.93 19.00 -19.93
CA VAL A 53 11.04 18.54 -21.33
C VAL A 53 12.27 17.66 -21.48
N GLY A 54 13.44 18.14 -21.05
CA GLY A 54 14.70 17.40 -21.14
C GLY A 54 15.86 18.25 -21.62
N ILE A 55 16.79 17.62 -22.33
CA ILE A 55 18.06 18.23 -22.78
C ILE A 55 18.02 18.48 -24.28
N ALA A 56 18.40 19.70 -24.67
CA ALA A 56 18.73 20.03 -26.04
C ALA A 56 20.20 20.48 -26.13
N LYS A 57 20.82 20.20 -27.28
CA LYS A 57 22.18 20.65 -27.59
C LYS A 57 22.09 21.76 -28.63
N ASN A 58 22.78 22.88 -28.39
CA ASN A 58 22.86 23.94 -29.41
C ASN A 58 23.93 23.60 -30.47
N SER A 59 24.11 24.50 -31.45
CA SER A 59 25.13 24.38 -32.50
C SER A 59 26.59 24.33 -31.99
N THR A 60 26.85 24.79 -30.77
CA THR A 60 28.16 24.71 -30.10
C THR A 60 28.28 23.48 -29.19
N ASN A 61 27.38 22.51 -29.30
CA ASN A 61 27.26 21.35 -28.39
C ASN A 61 27.03 21.71 -26.91
N ALA A 62 26.64 22.94 -26.60
CA ALA A 62 26.29 23.33 -25.25
C ALA A 62 24.93 22.73 -24.87
N GLU A 63 24.92 21.97 -23.78
CA GLU A 63 23.71 21.40 -23.21
C GLU A 63 22.89 22.50 -22.52
N HIS A 64 21.65 22.63 -22.96
CA HIS A 64 20.65 23.46 -22.30
C HIS A 64 19.44 22.59 -21.95
N PHE A 65 18.91 22.84 -20.78
CA PHE A 65 17.75 22.14 -20.27
C PHE A 65 16.50 22.97 -20.51
N ILE A 66 15.42 22.28 -20.83
CA ILE A 66 14.15 22.89 -21.20
C ILE A 66 13.08 22.37 -20.24
N PHE A 67 12.28 23.30 -19.75
CA PHE A 67 11.05 23.00 -19.00
C PHE A 67 9.98 24.01 -19.39
N VAL A 68 8.71 23.63 -19.22
CA VAL A 68 7.57 24.49 -19.51
C VAL A 68 6.76 24.66 -18.24
N PHE A 69 6.22 25.85 -18.01
CA PHE A 69 5.36 26.10 -16.86
C PHE A 69 4.16 26.97 -17.24
N THR A 70 3.07 26.76 -16.52
CA THR A 70 1.89 27.62 -16.61
C THR A 70 1.79 28.49 -15.38
N ALA A 71 1.39 29.73 -15.61
CA ALA A 71 1.30 30.71 -14.55
C ALA A 71 0.23 31.76 -14.88
N GLU A 72 -0.14 32.53 -13.87
CA GLU A 72 -1.11 33.60 -13.96
C GLU A 72 -0.52 34.91 -13.45
N LYS A 73 -0.87 36.03 -14.09
CA LYS A 73 -0.63 37.38 -13.56
C LYS A 73 -1.77 37.72 -12.61
N MET A 74 -1.51 37.83 -11.32
CA MET A 74 -2.55 37.96 -10.30
C MET A 74 -3.34 39.27 -10.42
N SER A 75 -2.68 40.36 -10.82
CA SER A 75 -3.30 41.68 -10.97
C SER A 75 -4.30 41.76 -12.13
N THR A 76 -4.05 41.00 -13.20
CA THR A 76 -4.87 41.03 -14.42
C THR A 76 -5.63 39.74 -14.67
N MET A 77 -5.50 38.75 -13.77
CA MET A 77 -5.99 37.38 -13.92
C MET A 77 -5.73 36.83 -15.33
N THR A 78 -4.50 37.03 -15.82
CA THR A 78 -4.14 36.68 -17.21
C THR A 78 -3.28 35.43 -17.20
N PRO A 79 -3.79 34.31 -17.71
CA PRO A 79 -3.00 33.09 -17.82
C PRO A 79 -1.98 33.20 -18.95
N TYR A 80 -0.81 32.62 -18.72
CA TYR A 80 0.26 32.54 -19.69
C TYR A 80 1.03 31.24 -19.53
N VAL A 81 1.66 30.80 -20.62
CA VAL A 81 2.57 29.65 -20.64
C VAL A 81 3.97 30.16 -20.95
N CYS A 82 4.97 29.60 -20.30
CA CYS A 82 6.35 29.95 -20.56
C CYS A 82 7.23 28.73 -20.78
N ILE A 83 8.22 28.89 -21.65
CA ILE A 83 9.31 27.96 -21.87
C ILE A 83 10.55 28.53 -21.18
N GLY A 84 11.06 27.78 -20.20
CA GLY A 84 12.31 28.07 -19.51
C GLY A 84 13.45 27.30 -20.16
N HIS A 85 14.50 28.02 -20.57
CA HIS A 85 15.77 27.43 -20.98
C HIS A 85 16.81 27.74 -19.93
N ILE A 86 17.66 26.76 -19.59
CA ILE A 86 18.78 26.97 -18.68
C ILE A 86 20.04 26.28 -19.17
N MET A 87 21.13 27.03 -19.28
CA MET A 87 22.42 26.50 -19.71
C MET A 87 23.07 25.71 -18.57
N LYS A 88 23.46 24.46 -18.84
CA LYS A 88 24.06 23.57 -17.83
C LYS A 88 25.34 24.11 -17.21
N SER A 89 26.20 24.74 -18.01
CA SER A 89 27.54 25.17 -17.57
C SER A 89 27.54 26.48 -16.79
N THR A 90 26.56 27.36 -17.04
CA THR A 90 26.57 28.73 -16.51
C THR A 90 25.38 29.07 -15.62
N CYS A 91 24.35 28.20 -15.56
CA CYS A 91 23.06 28.50 -14.94
C CYS A 91 22.36 29.74 -15.52
N ILE A 92 22.79 30.24 -16.68
CA ILE A 92 22.11 31.36 -17.34
C ILE A 92 20.78 30.84 -17.86
N SER A 93 19.70 31.48 -17.41
CA SER A 93 18.34 31.12 -17.77
C SER A 93 17.68 32.17 -18.66
N THR A 94 16.90 31.73 -19.64
CA THR A 94 15.99 32.58 -20.42
C THR A 94 14.57 32.05 -20.31
N VAL A 95 13.60 32.95 -20.36
CA VAL A 95 12.17 32.62 -20.38
C VAL A 95 11.54 33.23 -21.60
N GLN A 96 10.76 32.45 -22.33
CA GLN A 96 9.87 32.94 -23.36
C GLN A 96 8.43 32.65 -22.93
N CYS A 97 7.59 33.68 -22.84
CA CYS A 97 6.21 33.54 -22.37
C CYS A 97 5.24 33.97 -23.46
N THR A 98 4.12 33.26 -23.53
CA THR A 98 3.00 33.51 -24.43
C THR A 98 1.74 33.69 -23.60
N ASP A 99 1.12 34.87 -23.67
CA ASP A 99 -0.14 35.15 -22.98
C ASP A 99 -1.30 34.40 -23.68
N MET A 100 -2.21 33.79 -22.91
CA MET A 100 -3.30 32.94 -23.42
C MET A 100 -4.57 33.70 -23.84
N GLY A 101 -4.54 35.04 -23.83
CA GLY A 101 -5.50 35.88 -24.56
C GLY A 101 -6.85 36.17 -23.92
N THR A 102 -7.17 35.64 -22.73
CA THR A 102 -8.41 35.97 -22.00
C THR A 102 -8.12 36.23 -20.53
N GLY A 103 -7.99 37.51 -20.15
CA GLY A 103 -8.01 37.91 -18.74
C GLY A 103 -9.43 37.87 -18.16
N GLY A 104 -9.55 37.78 -16.84
CA GLY A 104 -10.82 38.00 -16.12
C GLY A 104 -11.44 36.78 -15.45
N PHE A 105 -10.83 35.60 -15.57
CA PHE A 105 -11.20 34.43 -14.77
C PHE A 105 -9.94 33.80 -14.17
N HIS A 106 -9.90 33.71 -12.84
CA HIS A 106 -8.82 33.05 -12.13
C HIS A 106 -8.75 31.56 -12.52
N GLN A 107 -7.55 31.08 -12.85
CA GLN A 107 -7.34 29.68 -13.23
C GLN A 107 -6.85 28.89 -12.02
N GLU A 108 -7.74 28.59 -11.07
CA GLU A 108 -7.37 27.85 -9.83
C GLU A 108 -6.61 26.56 -10.12
N TYR A 109 -7.03 25.85 -11.16
CA TYR A 109 -6.40 24.63 -11.64
C TYR A 109 -5.87 24.85 -13.06
N PHE A 110 -4.55 24.92 -13.19
CA PHE A 110 -3.88 25.07 -14.47
C PHE A 110 -2.73 24.07 -14.57
N LEU A 111 -2.98 22.97 -15.27
CA LEU A 111 -2.08 21.84 -15.40
C LEU A 111 -1.30 21.89 -16.73
N ILE A 112 -0.05 21.46 -16.71
CA ILE A 112 0.80 21.31 -17.91
C ILE A 112 1.58 20.00 -17.87
N GLY A 113 1.68 19.37 -19.03
CA GLY A 113 2.36 18.10 -19.27
C GLY A 113 3.00 18.11 -20.65
N VAL A 114 3.96 17.22 -20.87
CA VAL A 114 4.77 17.18 -22.09
C VAL A 114 4.73 15.75 -22.62
N ASP A 115 4.69 15.58 -23.94
CA ASP A 115 4.78 14.25 -24.57
C ASP A 115 6.16 13.61 -24.31
N ASN A 116 6.28 12.28 -24.43
CA ASN A 116 7.57 11.61 -24.12
C ASN A 116 8.71 12.10 -25.03
N ASN A 117 8.38 12.60 -26.22
CA ASN A 117 9.35 13.17 -27.17
C ASN A 117 9.77 14.62 -26.84
N GLY A 118 9.13 15.29 -25.88
CA GLY A 118 9.46 16.66 -25.54
C GLY A 118 9.20 17.67 -26.65
N THR A 119 8.29 17.37 -27.58
CA THR A 119 7.99 18.20 -28.75
C THR A 119 6.80 19.13 -28.49
N PHE A 120 5.79 18.62 -27.79
CA PHE A 120 4.57 19.35 -27.50
C PHE A 120 4.30 19.39 -26.01
N ALA A 121 3.91 20.57 -25.54
CA ALA A 121 3.32 20.74 -24.21
C ALA A 121 1.81 20.89 -24.33
N TYR A 122 1.09 20.22 -23.45
CA TYR A 122 -0.37 20.24 -23.38
C TYR A 122 -0.77 20.89 -22.07
N GLY A 123 -1.58 21.94 -22.16
CA GLY A 123 -2.06 22.67 -20.99
C GLY A 123 -3.57 22.61 -20.87
N PHE A 124 -4.05 22.33 -19.67
CA PHE A 124 -5.45 22.17 -19.35
C PHE A 124 -5.82 23.13 -18.22
N SER A 125 -6.80 23.99 -18.48
CA SER A 125 -7.32 24.96 -17.53
C SER A 125 -8.84 24.85 -17.43
N SER A 126 -9.46 25.61 -16.54
CA SER A 126 -10.92 25.61 -16.39
C SER A 126 -11.64 26.22 -17.59
N SER A 127 -10.96 27.06 -18.39
CA SER A 127 -11.57 27.84 -19.46
C SER A 127 -11.12 27.44 -20.87
N PHE A 128 -9.89 26.96 -21.02
CA PHE A 128 -9.33 26.52 -22.29
C PHE A 128 -8.37 25.34 -22.14
N VAL A 129 -8.13 24.66 -23.26
CA VAL A 129 -7.10 23.64 -23.42
C VAL A 129 -6.24 24.02 -24.62
N PHE A 130 -4.93 23.88 -24.50
CA PHE A 130 -4.01 24.25 -25.57
C PHE A 130 -2.93 23.19 -25.84
N LYS A 131 -2.41 23.25 -27.06
CA LYS A 131 -1.23 22.52 -27.51
C LYS A 131 -0.16 23.51 -27.95
N LEU A 132 0.97 23.51 -27.26
CA LEU A 132 2.13 24.36 -27.53
C LEU A 132 3.22 23.53 -28.23
N ASN A 133 3.69 23.99 -29.37
CA ASN A 133 4.94 23.50 -29.95
C ASN A 133 6.10 24.17 -29.22
N ILE A 134 6.89 23.38 -28.48
CA ILE A 134 7.94 23.88 -27.60
C ILE A 134 9.06 24.55 -28.42
N TYR A 135 9.49 23.93 -29.52
CA TYR A 135 10.59 24.44 -30.33
C TYR A 135 10.22 25.64 -31.21
N ALA A 136 8.98 25.68 -31.69
CA ALA A 136 8.46 26.83 -32.44
C ALA A 136 7.95 27.96 -31.54
N ASN A 137 7.83 27.70 -30.22
CA ASN A 137 7.20 28.59 -29.24
C ASN A 137 5.87 29.18 -29.75
N ASN A 138 4.99 28.32 -30.27
CA ASN A 138 3.70 28.73 -30.81
C ASN A 138 2.60 27.77 -30.39
N ILE A 139 1.45 28.33 -30.03
CA ILE A 139 0.24 27.59 -29.70
C ILE A 139 -0.39 27.11 -31.01
N THR A 140 -0.33 25.80 -31.25
CA THR A 140 -0.87 25.18 -32.46
C THR A 140 -2.36 24.86 -32.36
N LEU A 141 -2.88 24.75 -31.14
CA LEU A 141 -4.30 24.52 -30.87
C LEU A 141 -4.68 25.27 -29.60
N ASN A 142 -5.82 25.96 -29.62
CA ASN A 142 -6.45 26.54 -28.44
C ASN A 142 -7.96 26.34 -28.56
N VAL A 143 -8.54 25.54 -27.68
CA VAL A 143 -9.97 25.19 -27.69
C VAL A 143 -10.60 25.51 -26.34
N SER A 144 -11.87 25.89 -26.35
CA SER A 144 -12.62 26.08 -25.11
C SER A 144 -12.86 24.73 -24.42
N THR A 145 -12.88 24.73 -23.10
CA THR A 145 -13.20 23.54 -22.30
C THR A 145 -14.56 22.93 -22.61
N ASN A 146 -15.53 23.73 -23.07
CA ASN A 146 -16.87 23.26 -23.48
C ASN A 146 -16.84 22.29 -24.68
N SER A 147 -15.78 22.32 -25.49
CA SER A 147 -15.56 21.40 -26.60
C SER A 147 -14.75 20.16 -26.22
N VAL A 148 -14.18 20.15 -25.01
CA VAL A 148 -13.30 19.08 -24.52
C VAL A 148 -14.03 18.19 -23.53
N TRP A 149 -14.65 18.78 -22.50
CA TRP A 149 -15.25 18.03 -21.41
C TRP A 149 -16.72 17.69 -21.71
N PRO A 150 -17.20 16.52 -21.27
CA PRO A 150 -18.58 16.11 -21.51
C PRO A 150 -19.61 16.93 -20.70
N SER A 151 -19.21 17.64 -19.64
CA SER A 151 -20.10 18.51 -18.86
C SER A 151 -19.45 19.83 -18.45
N LEU A 152 -20.26 20.88 -18.28
CA LEU A 152 -19.84 22.23 -17.89
C LEU A 152 -19.35 22.34 -16.43
N GLY A 153 -19.34 21.23 -15.68
CA GLY A 153 -18.97 21.19 -14.27
C GLY A 153 -17.70 20.42 -13.95
N PHE A 154 -16.92 20.01 -14.96
CA PHE A 154 -15.70 19.25 -14.72
C PHE A 154 -14.56 20.14 -14.19
N ILE A 155 -14.08 19.83 -12.99
CA ILE A 155 -13.00 20.52 -12.29
C ILE A 155 -11.78 19.59 -12.33
N LEU A 156 -10.77 19.97 -13.09
CA LEU A 156 -9.53 19.21 -13.25
C LEU A 156 -8.61 19.36 -12.02
N HIS A 157 -7.99 18.27 -11.59
CA HIS A 157 -7.07 18.26 -10.44
C HIS A 157 -5.71 17.64 -10.75
N ALA A 158 -5.67 16.66 -11.65
CA ALA A 158 -4.43 16.00 -12.02
C ALA A 158 -4.48 15.53 -13.47
N MET A 159 -3.30 15.33 -14.03
CA MET A 159 -3.17 14.75 -15.35
C MET A 159 -1.81 14.12 -15.55
N ASP A 160 -1.75 13.28 -16.56
CA ASP A 160 -0.49 12.79 -17.10
C ASP A 160 -0.63 12.59 -18.62
N VAL A 161 0.49 12.67 -19.32
CA VAL A 161 0.56 12.76 -20.79
C VAL A 161 1.41 11.61 -21.32
N ALA A 162 0.84 10.81 -22.22
CA ALA A 162 1.57 9.86 -23.05
C ALA A 162 1.78 10.45 -24.46
N ASP A 163 2.26 9.64 -25.41
CA ASP A 163 2.63 10.15 -26.75
C ASP A 163 1.45 10.69 -27.56
N THR A 164 0.35 9.93 -27.63
CA THR A 164 -0.80 10.25 -28.48
C THR A 164 -2.09 10.51 -27.70
N TRP A 165 -2.05 10.31 -26.38
CA TRP A 165 -3.20 10.43 -25.51
C TRP A 165 -2.77 10.92 -24.12
N ALA A 166 -3.71 11.47 -23.38
CA ALA A 166 -3.52 11.88 -22.00
C ALA A 166 -4.71 11.44 -21.15
N VAL A 167 -4.49 11.42 -19.83
CA VAL A 167 -5.57 11.27 -18.87
C VAL A 167 -5.61 12.49 -18.00
N VAL A 168 -6.79 13.09 -17.89
CA VAL A 168 -7.07 14.17 -16.96
C VAL A 168 -8.09 13.67 -15.95
N ALA A 169 -7.71 13.70 -14.67
CA ALA A 169 -8.57 13.33 -13.57
C ALA A 169 -9.10 14.58 -12.88
N GLY A 170 -10.37 14.52 -12.49
CA GLY A 170 -11.07 15.64 -11.88
C GLY A 170 -12.37 15.22 -11.25
N TYR A 171 -13.16 16.20 -10.83
CA TYR A 171 -14.51 15.99 -10.34
C TYR A 171 -15.52 16.58 -11.31
N GLY A 172 -16.52 15.80 -11.69
CA GLY A 172 -17.60 16.26 -12.58
C GLY A 172 -18.96 15.74 -12.12
N TYR A 173 -20.01 16.31 -12.71
CA TYR A 173 -21.37 15.84 -12.48
C TYR A 173 -21.58 14.48 -13.15
N LEU A 174 -22.04 13.48 -12.37
CA LEU A 174 -22.60 12.24 -12.92
C LEU A 174 -24.02 12.44 -13.45
N ASP A 175 -24.75 13.39 -12.87
CA ASP A 175 -26.12 13.78 -13.23
C ASP A 175 -26.25 15.30 -13.09
N ASP A 176 -26.38 15.99 -14.22
CA ASP A 176 -26.48 17.46 -14.31
C ASP A 176 -27.70 18.01 -13.55
N VAL A 177 -28.74 17.19 -13.32
CA VAL A 177 -29.94 17.60 -12.58
C VAL A 177 -29.69 17.60 -11.08
N LYS A 178 -28.97 16.60 -10.58
CA LYS A 178 -28.69 16.44 -9.14
C LYS A 178 -27.47 17.21 -8.67
N LYS A 179 -26.58 17.62 -9.58
CA LYS A 179 -25.32 18.32 -9.30
C LYS A 179 -24.43 17.61 -8.27
N ASN A 180 -24.43 16.28 -8.30
CA ASN A 180 -23.56 15.48 -7.46
C ASN A 180 -22.20 15.29 -8.14
N TYR A 181 -21.13 15.73 -7.46
CA TYR A 181 -19.75 15.53 -7.93
C TYR A 181 -19.28 14.10 -7.66
N ALA A 182 -18.59 13.52 -8.64
CA ALA A 182 -17.82 12.30 -8.51
C ALA A 182 -16.46 12.41 -9.18
N ALA A 183 -15.51 11.58 -8.74
CA ALA A 183 -14.18 11.52 -9.33
C ALA A 183 -14.27 10.83 -10.70
N LEU A 184 -13.84 11.53 -11.74
CA LEU A 184 -13.84 11.05 -13.13
C LEU A 184 -12.41 11.04 -13.66
N GLY A 185 -12.09 10.02 -14.44
CA GLY A 185 -10.88 9.97 -15.27
C GLY A 185 -11.29 10.13 -16.73
N CYS A 186 -10.75 11.13 -17.40
CA CYS A 186 -11.06 11.46 -18.80
C CYS A 186 -9.88 11.16 -19.70
N LEU A 187 -10.07 10.28 -20.68
CA LEU A 187 -9.12 9.99 -21.75
C LEU A 187 -9.28 11.02 -22.87
N ILE A 188 -8.15 11.55 -23.30
CA ILE A 188 -8.08 12.60 -24.32
C ILE A 188 -7.15 12.13 -25.43
N ASP A 189 -7.63 12.15 -26.67
CA ASP A 189 -6.79 12.02 -27.85
C ASP A 189 -6.09 13.36 -28.13
N LEU A 190 -4.75 13.36 -28.08
CA LEU A 190 -3.92 14.56 -28.21
C LEU A 190 -3.79 15.07 -29.65
N SER A 191 -4.30 14.32 -30.63
CA SER A 191 -4.35 14.74 -32.03
C SER A 191 -5.50 15.71 -32.29
N MET A 192 -6.66 15.51 -31.63
CA MET A 192 -7.86 16.32 -31.84
C MET A 192 -8.24 17.20 -30.63
N ILE A 193 -7.98 16.74 -29.40
CA ILE A 193 -8.30 17.43 -28.13
C ILE A 193 -9.75 17.94 -28.09
N ILE A 194 -10.69 17.08 -28.51
CA ILE A 194 -12.13 17.34 -28.46
C ILE A 194 -12.84 16.06 -28.00
N ASN A 195 -13.98 16.20 -27.32
CA ASN A 195 -14.82 15.10 -26.86
C ASN A 195 -14.06 14.04 -26.04
N ALA A 196 -13.53 14.45 -24.88
CA ALA A 196 -12.88 13.54 -23.95
C ALA A 196 -13.85 12.42 -23.49
N SER A 197 -13.33 11.20 -23.41
CA SER A 197 -14.06 10.01 -22.96
C SER A 197 -13.85 9.82 -21.46
N CYS A 198 -14.86 10.09 -20.65
CA CYS A 198 -14.76 10.07 -19.18
C CYS A 198 -15.42 8.84 -18.57
N THR A 199 -14.75 8.26 -17.57
CA THR A 199 -15.22 7.11 -16.79
C THR A 199 -15.24 7.47 -15.31
N SER A 200 -16.27 7.02 -14.59
CA SER A 200 -16.32 7.14 -13.13
C SER A 200 -15.25 6.30 -12.48
N LEU A 201 -14.46 6.90 -11.59
CA LEU A 201 -13.41 6.22 -10.84
C LEU A 201 -13.94 5.58 -9.55
N THR A 202 -15.19 5.87 -9.20
CA THR A 202 -15.83 5.46 -7.93
C THR A 202 -17.17 4.77 -8.20
N SER A 203 -17.60 3.89 -7.29
CA SER A 203 -18.95 3.29 -7.36
C SER A 203 -20.03 4.32 -7.01
N GLU A 204 -21.24 4.12 -7.53
CA GLU A 204 -22.41 4.98 -7.32
C GLU A 204 -22.89 5.08 -5.85
N THR A 205 -22.23 4.46 -4.88
CA THR A 205 -22.67 4.45 -3.48
C THR A 205 -21.89 5.39 -2.56
N THR A 206 -20.78 5.98 -3.03
CA THR A 206 -19.88 6.86 -2.23
C THR A 206 -20.12 8.36 -2.47
N TYR A 207 -21.38 8.76 -2.62
CA TYR A 207 -21.73 10.11 -3.08
C TYR A 207 -21.45 11.26 -2.08
N LEU A 208 -21.13 12.40 -2.72
CA LEU A 208 -21.09 13.79 -2.26
C LEU A 208 -19.72 14.31 -1.82
N VAL A 209 -19.01 14.81 -2.82
CA VAL A 209 -18.06 15.90 -2.58
C VAL A 209 -18.86 17.21 -2.51
N PRO A 210 -18.84 17.96 -1.39
CA PRO A 210 -19.61 19.22 -1.25
C PRO A 210 -19.31 20.21 -2.38
N SER A 211 -20.19 21.20 -2.61
CA SER A 211 -19.99 22.28 -3.61
C SER A 211 -18.64 23.03 -3.51
N ASN A 212 -17.94 22.85 -2.39
CA ASN A 212 -16.62 23.40 -2.11
C ASN A 212 -15.50 22.78 -2.96
N VAL A 213 -15.77 21.81 -3.86
CA VAL A 213 -14.79 21.35 -4.87
C VAL A 213 -14.38 22.49 -5.81
N ILE A 214 -15.28 23.45 -6.03
CA ILE A 214 -15.06 24.60 -6.91
C ILE A 214 -13.91 25.49 -6.40
N SER A 215 -13.61 25.45 -5.09
CA SER A 215 -12.46 26.12 -4.48
C SER A 215 -11.33 25.14 -4.18
N TYR A 216 -10.07 25.54 -4.41
CA TYR A 216 -8.91 24.73 -4.05
C TYR A 216 -8.94 24.21 -2.60
N SER A 217 -8.78 22.89 -2.46
CA SER A 217 -8.67 22.19 -1.18
C SER A 217 -7.76 20.98 -1.33
N GLU A 218 -6.80 20.83 -0.42
CA GLU A 218 -5.88 19.68 -0.39
C GLU A 218 -6.60 18.32 -0.25
N LEU A 219 -7.82 18.33 0.33
CA LEU A 219 -8.65 17.13 0.48
C LEU A 219 -9.15 16.58 -0.85
N TYR A 220 -9.22 17.41 -1.90
CA TYR A 220 -9.69 17.03 -3.23
C TYR A 220 -8.55 16.88 -4.23
N GLU A 221 -7.30 16.79 -3.75
CA GLU A 221 -6.20 16.47 -4.65
C GLU A 221 -6.37 15.07 -5.26
N LEU A 222 -6.20 15.03 -6.57
CA LEU A 222 -6.05 13.79 -7.33
C LEU A 222 -4.60 13.68 -7.78
N SER A 223 -4.20 12.47 -8.14
CA SER A 223 -2.91 12.20 -8.78
C SER A 223 -3.10 11.20 -9.90
N VAL A 224 -2.31 11.33 -10.97
CA VAL A 224 -2.37 10.45 -12.14
C VAL A 224 -0.95 10.02 -12.48
N GLY A 225 -0.77 8.74 -12.81
CA GLY A 225 0.47 8.22 -13.36
C GLY A 225 0.19 7.21 -14.47
N ILE A 226 0.78 7.43 -15.65
CA ILE A 226 0.62 6.58 -16.83
C ILE A 226 1.87 5.72 -17.01
N ARG A 227 1.66 4.41 -17.22
CA ARG A 227 2.70 3.48 -17.64
C ARG A 227 2.15 2.56 -18.72
N SER A 228 2.64 2.74 -19.94
CA SER A 228 2.10 2.04 -21.11
C SER A 228 0.57 2.23 -21.20
N GLN A 229 -0.24 1.17 -21.27
CA GLN A 229 -1.71 1.26 -21.33
C GLN A 229 -2.39 1.30 -19.95
N LYS A 230 -1.62 1.32 -18.86
CA LYS A 230 -2.14 1.32 -17.49
C LYS A 230 -2.06 2.72 -16.91
N VAL A 231 -3.07 3.08 -16.14
CA VAL A 231 -3.22 4.39 -15.53
C VAL A 231 -3.54 4.19 -14.06
N LEU A 232 -2.78 4.85 -13.19
CA LEU A 232 -3.08 4.97 -11.77
C LEU A 232 -3.79 6.29 -11.57
N VAL A 233 -4.88 6.27 -10.81
CA VAL A 233 -5.51 7.48 -10.32
C VAL A 233 -5.67 7.39 -8.81
N GLY A 234 -4.96 8.25 -8.09
CA GLY A 234 -5.12 8.41 -6.66
C GLY A 234 -6.25 9.39 -6.34
N VAL A 235 -7.17 8.98 -5.47
CA VAL A 235 -8.32 9.77 -5.02
C VAL A 235 -8.20 10.00 -3.51
N HIS A 236 -7.52 11.09 -3.14
CA HIS A 236 -7.14 11.39 -1.76
C HIS A 236 -8.34 11.37 -0.81
N ARG A 237 -9.43 12.08 -1.15
CA ARG A 237 -10.64 12.18 -0.31
C ARG A 237 -11.21 10.83 0.12
N LEU A 238 -11.08 9.83 -0.74
CA LEU A 238 -11.63 8.49 -0.55
C LEU A 238 -10.59 7.48 -0.08
N SER A 239 -9.35 7.91 0.16
CA SER A 239 -8.23 7.03 0.53
C SER A 239 -8.13 5.81 -0.40
N THR A 240 -8.27 6.07 -1.71
CA THR A 240 -8.36 5.02 -2.73
C THR A 240 -7.41 5.30 -3.88
N VAL A 241 -6.84 4.25 -4.45
CA VAL A 241 -6.10 4.27 -5.71
C VAL A 241 -6.81 3.35 -6.70
N VAL A 242 -7.05 3.86 -7.89
CA VAL A 242 -7.81 3.19 -8.94
C VAL A 242 -6.88 2.87 -10.09
N ILE A 243 -6.93 1.64 -10.57
CA ILE A 243 -6.18 1.21 -11.76
C ILE A 243 -7.14 1.11 -12.93
N VAL A 244 -6.85 1.90 -13.93
CA VAL A 244 -7.63 2.04 -15.14
C VAL A 244 -6.78 1.58 -16.31
N ARG A 245 -7.38 0.81 -17.23
CA ARG A 245 -6.74 0.45 -18.49
C ARG A 245 -7.31 1.25 -19.64
N ASN A 246 -6.42 1.74 -20.49
CA ASN A 246 -6.76 2.34 -21.76
C ASN A 246 -7.04 1.24 -22.79
N LEU A 247 -8.27 1.21 -23.31
CA LEU A 247 -8.71 0.29 -24.37
C LEU A 247 -8.78 0.95 -25.75
N GLY A 248 -8.11 2.08 -25.93
CA GLY A 248 -8.03 2.85 -27.17
C GLY A 248 -9.01 4.02 -27.21
N SER A 249 -10.31 3.75 -27.07
CA SER A 249 -11.37 4.78 -27.11
C SER A 249 -12.02 5.09 -25.77
N SER A 250 -11.71 4.30 -24.74
CA SER A 250 -12.26 4.46 -23.41
C SER A 250 -11.31 3.99 -22.32
N LEU A 251 -11.61 4.44 -21.12
CA LEU A 251 -11.00 4.00 -19.89
C LEU A 251 -11.88 2.96 -19.24
N ASN A 252 -11.30 1.80 -18.92
CA ASN A 252 -11.99 0.76 -18.16
C ASN A 252 -11.33 0.60 -16.79
N VAL A 253 -12.13 0.68 -15.73
CA VAL A 253 -11.64 0.45 -14.36
C VAL A 253 -11.40 -1.05 -14.21
N THR A 254 -10.15 -1.43 -13.93
CA THR A 254 -9.73 -2.82 -13.83
C THR A 254 -9.39 -3.26 -12.41
N GLY A 255 -9.09 -2.30 -11.53
CA GLY A 255 -8.83 -2.54 -10.13
C GLY A 255 -9.15 -1.31 -9.31
N ILE A 256 -9.67 -1.50 -8.10
CA ILE A 256 -9.89 -0.45 -7.12
C ILE A 256 -9.24 -0.94 -5.84
N TYR A 257 -8.33 -0.11 -5.30
CA TYR A 257 -7.58 -0.40 -4.09
C TYR A 257 -7.92 0.64 -3.06
N THR A 258 -8.56 0.22 -1.98
CA THR A 258 -8.89 1.08 -0.86
C THR A 258 -8.12 0.63 0.35
N LEU A 259 -7.42 1.54 1.00
CA LEU A 259 -6.77 1.27 2.26
C LEU A 259 -7.73 1.69 3.39
N SER A 260 -8.32 0.72 4.07
CA SER A 260 -9.05 0.95 5.32
C SER A 260 -8.12 0.70 6.50
N TYR A 261 -7.06 1.51 6.63
CA TYR A 261 -6.15 1.39 7.77
C TYR A 261 -6.64 2.30 8.91
N PRO A 262 -6.79 1.81 10.15
CA PRO A 262 -7.05 2.68 11.29
C PRO A 262 -5.80 3.54 11.51
N GLY A 263 -5.86 4.82 11.11
CA GLY A 263 -4.73 5.74 11.21
C GLY A 263 -4.03 6.11 9.90
N ALA A 264 -4.63 5.92 8.73
CA ALA A 264 -4.19 6.60 7.50
C ALA A 264 -5.35 7.43 6.94
N THR A 265 -5.26 8.78 6.96
CA THR A 265 -6.28 9.68 6.38
C THR A 265 -5.88 10.19 5.00
N SER A 266 -4.61 10.08 4.63
CA SER A 266 -4.11 10.54 3.34
C SER A 266 -3.47 9.39 2.56
N PHE A 267 -4.30 8.70 1.77
CA PHE A 267 -3.87 7.70 0.79
C PHE A 267 -4.29 8.14 -0.61
N GLY A 268 -3.39 8.04 -1.60
CA GLY A 268 -3.68 8.40 -2.99
C GLY A 268 -3.49 9.90 -3.34
N ARG A 269 -2.93 10.71 -2.44
CA ARG A 269 -2.57 12.12 -2.73
C ARG A 269 -1.51 12.23 -3.83
N VAL A 270 -0.53 11.33 -3.82
CA VAL A 270 0.51 11.21 -4.84
C VAL A 270 0.69 9.74 -5.15
N VAL A 271 0.64 9.39 -6.43
CA VAL A 271 0.86 8.05 -6.95
C VAL A 271 1.81 8.11 -8.13
N ASP A 272 2.61 7.06 -8.31
CA ASP A 272 3.42 6.87 -9.50
C ASP A 272 3.74 5.39 -9.70
N TRP A 273 4.24 5.04 -10.89
CA TRP A 273 4.74 3.70 -11.19
C TRP A 273 6.21 3.59 -10.83
N ALA A 274 6.54 2.65 -9.95
CA ALA A 274 7.94 2.33 -9.64
C ALA A 274 8.57 1.45 -10.73
N ASP A 275 7.76 0.54 -11.29
CA ASP A 275 8.07 -0.28 -12.46
C ASP A 275 6.76 -0.72 -13.14
N ASP A 276 6.80 -1.66 -14.09
CA ASP A 276 5.62 -2.10 -14.85
C ASP A 276 4.58 -2.90 -14.02
N THR A 277 4.93 -3.26 -12.78
CA THR A 277 4.15 -4.09 -11.85
C THR A 277 4.03 -3.51 -10.44
N THR A 278 4.89 -2.56 -10.07
CA THR A 278 4.98 -1.99 -8.74
C THR A 278 4.45 -0.56 -8.72
N ILE A 279 3.54 -0.30 -7.79
CA ILE A 279 2.87 0.99 -7.61
C ILE A 279 3.44 1.66 -6.37
N ALA A 280 3.78 2.94 -6.46
CA ALA A 280 4.18 3.76 -5.32
C ALA A 280 3.03 4.69 -4.91
N VAL A 281 2.74 4.75 -3.61
CA VAL A 281 1.70 5.62 -3.05
C VAL A 281 2.26 6.36 -1.85
N LEU A 282 2.06 7.68 -1.82
CA LEU A 282 2.37 8.49 -0.64
C LEU A 282 1.28 8.28 0.42
N VAL A 283 1.69 7.89 1.62
CA VAL A 283 0.83 7.71 2.79
C VAL A 283 1.25 8.71 3.87
N GLN A 284 0.28 9.41 4.45
CA GLN A 284 0.48 10.31 5.60
C GLN A 284 -0.47 9.92 6.74
N ASP A 285 0.04 9.97 7.98
CA ASP A 285 -0.70 9.66 9.21
C ASP A 285 -1.54 10.89 9.68
N PRO A 286 -2.88 10.75 9.84
CA PRO A 286 -3.82 11.77 10.30
C PRO A 286 -3.58 12.31 11.67
N ASP A 287 -3.19 11.44 12.60
CA ASP A 287 -3.28 11.73 14.03
C ASP A 287 -2.21 12.75 14.43
N THR A 288 -1.39 13.14 13.46
CA THR A 288 -0.55 14.32 13.49
C THR A 288 -0.76 15.17 12.24
N THR A 289 -1.44 16.31 12.37
CA THR A 289 -1.53 17.31 11.29
C THR A 289 -0.16 17.65 10.71
N SER A 290 -0.05 17.69 9.36
CA SER A 290 1.01 18.13 8.42
C SER A 290 2.52 17.96 8.71
N TRP A 291 2.96 17.62 9.92
CA TRP A 291 4.37 17.72 10.35
C TRP A 291 4.93 16.44 11.01
N SER A 292 4.27 15.27 10.91
CA SER A 292 4.92 13.99 11.25
C SER A 292 4.54 12.75 10.42
N LYS A 293 5.62 12.07 10.00
CA LYS A 293 5.79 10.68 9.51
C LYS A 293 5.04 10.27 8.23
N SER A 294 5.38 10.91 7.11
CA SER A 294 5.03 10.40 5.78
C SER A 294 5.92 9.22 5.36
N GLN A 295 5.36 8.32 4.56
CA GLN A 295 6.09 7.19 3.96
C GLN A 295 5.59 6.96 2.53
N VAL A 296 6.46 6.44 1.67
CA VAL A 296 6.06 5.95 0.35
C VAL A 296 5.89 4.44 0.45
N PHE A 297 4.67 3.97 0.22
CA PHE A 297 4.31 2.56 0.25
C PHE A 297 4.39 2.00 -1.17
N PHE A 298 5.04 0.85 -1.32
CA PHE A 298 5.17 0.17 -2.60
C PHE A 298 4.31 -1.08 -2.61
N TYR A 299 3.51 -1.27 -3.64
CA TYR A 299 2.54 -2.35 -3.75
C TYR A 299 2.69 -3.11 -5.07
N ASP A 300 2.40 -4.41 -5.06
CA ASP A 300 2.25 -5.18 -6.30
C ASP A 300 0.85 -4.93 -6.89
N GLU A 301 0.78 -4.49 -8.14
CA GLU A 301 -0.47 -4.35 -8.90
C GLU A 301 -1.31 -5.63 -8.84
N ARG A 302 -0.69 -6.81 -8.82
CA ARG A 302 -1.40 -8.09 -8.90
C ARG A 302 -1.99 -8.56 -7.57
N SER A 303 -1.63 -7.94 -6.46
CA SER A 303 -2.14 -8.34 -5.15
C SER A 303 -3.59 -7.90 -5.00
N VAL A 304 -4.51 -8.86 -4.84
CA VAL A 304 -5.97 -8.64 -4.83
C VAL A 304 -6.44 -7.86 -3.58
N MET A 305 -5.63 -7.81 -2.52
CA MET A 305 -5.91 -7.11 -1.26
C MET A 305 -4.63 -6.37 -0.82
N LEU A 306 -4.55 -5.06 -1.06
CA LEU A 306 -3.41 -4.24 -0.63
C LEU A 306 -3.50 -3.87 0.85
N THR A 307 -3.58 -4.86 1.74
CA THR A 307 -3.50 -4.59 3.18
C THR A 307 -2.06 -4.33 3.62
N SER A 308 -1.08 -4.95 2.96
CA SER A 308 0.35 -4.78 3.27
C SER A 308 1.15 -4.32 2.04
N PRO A 309 2.03 -3.31 2.18
CA PRO A 309 2.97 -2.95 1.13
C PRO A 309 4.06 -4.03 0.98
N LEU A 310 4.60 -4.18 -0.23
CA LEU A 310 5.82 -4.95 -0.49
C LEU A 310 7.00 -4.46 0.35
N PHE A 311 7.11 -3.13 0.45
CA PHE A 311 8.06 -2.43 1.32
C PHE A 311 7.65 -0.96 1.42
N THR A 312 8.25 -0.26 2.39
CA THR A 312 8.07 1.19 2.57
C THR A 312 9.39 1.92 2.41
N PHE A 313 9.32 3.20 2.07
CA PHE A 313 10.44 4.13 2.13
C PHE A 313 10.11 5.32 3.05
N PRO A 314 11.02 5.73 3.95
CA PRO A 314 12.25 5.03 4.32
C PRO A 314 11.96 3.71 5.07
N ASN A 315 12.96 2.82 5.14
CA ASN A 315 12.92 1.57 5.92
C ASN A 315 14.19 1.39 6.75
N ASN A 316 14.33 0.26 7.44
CA ASN A 316 15.47 -0.07 8.31
C ASN A 316 16.83 -0.12 7.58
N GLN A 317 16.87 -0.35 6.27
CA GLN A 317 18.10 -0.32 5.48
C GLN A 317 18.34 1.05 4.81
N GLN A 318 17.30 1.87 4.68
CA GLN A 318 17.32 3.17 4.00
C GLN A 318 17.00 4.29 4.99
N ILE A 319 17.82 4.38 6.05
CA ILE A 319 17.63 5.32 7.15
C ILE A 319 17.94 6.75 6.66
N LEU A 320 17.07 7.69 6.99
CA LEU A 320 17.28 9.11 6.73
C LEU A 320 18.20 9.70 7.81
N GLY A 321 19.12 10.59 7.40
CA GLY A 321 20.02 11.26 8.32
C GLY A 321 19.28 12.05 9.42
N SER A 322 19.96 12.34 10.53
CA SER A 322 19.38 13.01 11.71
C SER A 322 18.69 14.35 11.41
N ARG A 323 19.15 15.09 10.37
CA ARG A 323 18.50 16.31 9.88
C ARG A 323 17.07 16.08 9.36
N LEU A 324 16.77 14.87 8.91
CA LEU A 324 15.47 14.46 8.35
C LEU A 324 14.84 13.34 9.18
N SER A 325 15.12 13.24 10.48
CA SER A 325 14.65 12.12 11.32
C SER A 325 13.12 12.02 11.46
N ARG A 326 12.35 13.02 10.99
CA ARG A 326 10.89 13.02 10.89
C ARG A 326 10.43 13.80 9.64
N PRO A 327 10.70 13.33 8.42
CA PRO A 327 10.40 14.10 7.23
C PRO A 327 8.89 14.05 6.93
N SER A 328 8.34 15.19 6.55
CA SER A 328 7.03 15.25 5.89
C SER A 328 7.29 15.29 4.39
N PHE A 329 6.78 14.29 3.66
CA PHE A 329 6.91 14.23 2.21
C PHE A 329 5.75 14.98 1.59
N ALA A 330 6.06 16.04 0.84
CA ALA A 330 5.06 16.85 0.16
C ALA A 330 4.65 16.21 -1.17
N ARG A 331 5.63 15.75 -1.97
CA ARG A 331 5.41 15.03 -3.23
C ARG A 331 6.60 14.15 -3.58
N PHE A 332 6.39 13.19 -4.46
CA PHE A 332 7.45 12.43 -5.11
C PHE A 332 7.16 12.31 -6.62
N GLY A 333 8.17 11.94 -7.38
CA GLY A 333 8.03 11.52 -8.78
C GLY A 333 9.08 10.49 -9.12
N ILE A 334 8.73 9.55 -9.99
CA ILE A 334 9.58 8.46 -10.44
C ILE A 334 9.87 8.66 -11.93
N THR A 335 11.13 8.51 -12.30
CA THR A 335 11.57 8.68 -13.69
C THR A 335 11.30 7.43 -14.52
N SER A 336 11.44 7.54 -15.85
CA SER A 336 11.30 6.41 -16.77
C SER A 336 12.20 5.22 -16.42
N GLU A 337 13.42 5.51 -15.95
CA GLU A 337 14.41 4.51 -15.50
C GLU A 337 14.14 3.97 -14.08
N GLY A 338 13.11 4.44 -13.38
CA GLY A 338 12.72 3.97 -12.04
C GLY A 338 13.47 4.65 -10.89
N ASN A 339 14.16 5.77 -11.14
CA ASN A 339 14.75 6.59 -10.08
C ASN A 339 13.67 7.44 -9.41
N MET A 340 13.75 7.67 -8.11
CA MET A 340 12.75 8.44 -7.37
C MET A 340 13.37 9.75 -6.84
N ALA A 341 12.64 10.85 -6.95
CA ALA A 341 12.90 12.01 -6.08
C ALA A 341 11.69 12.38 -5.23
N ILE A 342 11.99 12.83 -4.01
CA ILE A 342 10.99 13.24 -3.03
C ILE A 342 11.26 14.70 -2.67
N LEU A 343 10.24 15.53 -2.78
CA LEU A 343 10.22 16.89 -2.23
C LEU A 343 9.63 16.84 -0.81
N THR A 344 10.41 17.30 0.15
CA THR A 344 9.98 17.48 1.54
C THR A 344 9.28 18.82 1.74
N ASP A 345 8.56 18.95 2.84
CA ASP A 345 7.98 20.21 3.35
C ASP A 345 9.00 21.34 3.54
N ASN A 346 10.22 21.01 3.98
CA ASN A 346 11.32 21.96 4.17
C ASN A 346 11.99 22.40 2.86
N ALA A 347 11.40 22.05 1.71
CA ALA A 347 11.97 22.26 0.38
C ALA A 347 13.33 21.55 0.16
N ASP A 348 13.65 20.58 1.02
CA ASP A 348 14.73 19.63 0.78
C ASP A 348 14.27 18.56 -0.23
N ILE A 349 15.18 18.08 -1.06
CA ILE A 349 14.94 17.15 -2.16
C ILE A 349 15.77 15.89 -1.90
N LEU A 350 15.12 14.74 -1.86
CA LEU A 350 15.78 13.44 -1.79
C LEU A 350 15.89 12.86 -3.19
N ILE A 351 17.05 12.37 -3.56
CA ILE A 351 17.32 11.72 -4.84
C ILE A 351 17.74 10.28 -4.54
N ILE A 352 16.85 9.35 -4.88
CA ILE A 352 17.00 7.92 -4.63
C ILE A 352 17.17 7.24 -5.99
N PRO A 353 18.40 6.87 -6.38
CA PRO A 353 18.60 6.15 -7.62
C PRO A 353 18.08 4.71 -7.50
N LEU A 354 17.67 4.14 -8.63
CA LEU A 354 17.34 2.73 -8.75
C LEU A 354 18.60 1.90 -8.49
N ALA A 355 18.61 1.13 -7.41
CA ALA A 355 19.74 0.26 -7.12
C ALA A 355 19.71 -0.98 -8.01
N SER A 356 20.86 -1.32 -8.60
CA SER A 356 21.04 -2.56 -9.35
C SER A 356 20.88 -3.79 -8.46
N ALA A 357 20.66 -4.96 -9.05
CA ALA A 357 20.59 -6.22 -8.30
C ALA A 357 21.86 -6.44 -7.44
N GLY A 358 21.68 -6.87 -6.20
CA GLY A 358 22.71 -6.98 -5.16
C GLY A 358 23.06 -5.68 -4.42
N TYR A 359 22.42 -4.55 -4.76
CA TYR A 359 22.65 -3.25 -4.13
C TYR A 359 21.36 -2.66 -3.54
N THR A 360 21.51 -1.85 -2.49
CA THR A 360 20.46 -1.00 -1.93
C THR A 360 20.93 0.45 -1.89
N SER A 361 20.01 1.40 -2.08
CA SER A 361 20.33 2.83 -2.05
C SER A 361 20.30 3.31 -0.60
N ILE A 362 21.44 3.70 -0.04
CA ILE A 362 21.54 4.23 1.33
C ILE A 362 21.90 5.71 1.34
N TRP A 363 21.50 6.40 2.41
CA TRP A 363 21.92 7.76 2.67
C TRP A 363 23.41 7.79 2.99
N ILE A 364 24.17 8.64 2.31
CA ILE A 364 25.54 8.95 2.72
C ILE A 364 25.54 10.36 3.28
N ASP A 365 26.03 10.51 4.51
CA ASP A 365 26.07 11.79 5.21
C ASP A 365 26.98 12.77 4.48
N THR A 366 26.38 13.58 3.60
CA THR A 366 27.05 14.73 3.00
C THR A 366 27.03 15.87 4.00
N ILE A 367 28.17 16.12 4.63
CA ILE A 367 28.44 17.24 5.57
C ILE A 367 28.18 18.59 4.88
N GLU A 368 28.07 18.61 3.55
CA GLU A 368 27.71 19.78 2.77
C GLU A 368 26.21 20.09 2.90
N ARG A 369 25.93 21.26 3.48
CA ARG A 369 24.60 21.86 3.66
C ARG A 369 23.91 22.14 2.32
N VAL A 370 23.39 21.11 1.67
CA VAL A 370 22.65 21.26 0.40
C VAL A 370 21.21 20.82 0.59
N PHE A 371 20.29 21.53 -0.08
CA PHE A 371 18.85 21.24 -0.14
C PHE A 371 18.54 19.98 -0.98
N ALA A 372 19.56 19.29 -1.50
CA ALA A 372 19.41 18.09 -2.31
C ALA A 372 20.32 17.02 -1.72
N PHE A 373 19.74 15.87 -1.43
CA PHE A 373 20.39 14.77 -0.74
C PHE A 373 20.38 13.54 -1.61
N TYR A 374 21.56 12.95 -1.79
CA TYR A 374 21.77 11.84 -2.70
C TYR A 374 21.94 10.56 -1.91
N PHE A 375 21.17 9.55 -2.31
CA PHE A 375 21.43 8.19 -1.91
C PHE A 375 22.44 7.58 -2.86
N GLN A 376 23.31 6.72 -2.34
CA GLN A 376 24.27 5.98 -3.15
C GLN A 376 23.98 4.48 -3.08
N PRO A 377 24.18 3.76 -4.19
CA PRO A 377 24.04 2.30 -4.19
C PRO A 377 25.20 1.68 -3.41
N THR A 378 24.87 0.92 -2.37
CA THR A 378 25.81 0.12 -1.58
C THR A 378 25.43 -1.34 -1.64
N LEU A 379 26.42 -2.22 -1.52
CA LEU A 379 26.20 -3.66 -1.51
C LEU A 379 25.22 -4.05 -0.39
N CYS A 380 24.38 -5.04 -0.67
CA CYS A 380 23.56 -5.66 0.37
C CYS A 380 24.43 -6.18 1.51
N ILE A 381 24.04 -5.88 2.75
CA ILE A 381 24.72 -6.38 3.93
C ILE A 381 24.64 -7.91 4.01
N GLY A 382 25.57 -8.53 4.73
CA GLY A 382 25.52 -9.98 4.99
C GLY A 382 24.16 -10.43 5.52
N GLY A 383 23.76 -11.64 5.16
CA GLY A 383 22.45 -12.21 5.51
C GLY A 383 21.30 -11.70 4.64
N THR A 384 21.55 -10.78 3.72
CA THR A 384 20.55 -10.25 2.77
C THR A 384 20.99 -10.42 1.31
N TYR A 385 20.06 -10.38 0.38
CA TYR A 385 20.33 -10.48 -1.06
C TYR A 385 19.34 -9.64 -1.85
N LYS A 386 19.63 -9.38 -3.13
CA LYS A 386 18.67 -8.70 -4.00
C LYS A 386 18.82 -9.19 -5.43
N ASN A 387 17.80 -9.87 -5.93
CA ASN A 387 17.84 -10.54 -7.23
C ASN A 387 17.47 -9.65 -8.43
N ARG A 388 16.83 -8.49 -8.19
CA ARG A 388 16.37 -7.56 -9.22
C ARG A 388 16.68 -6.12 -8.86
N SER A 389 16.84 -5.26 -9.86
CA SER A 389 16.95 -3.83 -9.65
C SER A 389 15.62 -3.29 -9.14
N SER A 390 15.63 -2.55 -8.03
CA SER A 390 14.43 -1.94 -7.44
C SER A 390 14.78 -0.82 -6.47
N LEU A 391 13.82 0.05 -6.15
CA LEU A 391 13.96 1.08 -5.10
C LEU A 391 13.93 0.49 -3.67
N GLY A 392 13.49 -0.77 -3.54
CA GLY A 392 13.29 -1.43 -2.26
C GLY A 392 14.57 -1.96 -1.61
N PRO A 393 14.45 -2.39 -0.34
CA PRO A 393 15.58 -2.91 0.43
C PRO A 393 16.06 -4.27 -0.09
N CYS A 394 17.21 -4.72 0.40
CA CYS A 394 17.64 -6.11 0.21
C CYS A 394 16.72 -7.05 0.99
N GLN A 395 16.40 -8.20 0.38
CA GLN A 395 15.59 -9.25 0.98
C GLN A 395 16.44 -10.08 1.94
N ILE A 396 15.83 -10.58 3.00
CA ILE A 396 16.52 -11.44 3.97
C ILE A 396 16.72 -12.83 3.35
N CYS A 397 17.91 -13.42 3.55
CA CYS A 397 18.16 -14.80 3.12
C CYS A 397 17.18 -15.78 3.79
N PRO A 398 16.51 -16.65 3.00
CA PRO A 398 15.63 -17.66 3.55
C PRO A 398 16.41 -18.70 4.38
N PRO A 399 15.74 -19.48 5.24
CA PRO A 399 16.36 -20.58 5.98
C PRO A 399 17.12 -21.55 5.05
N HIS A 400 18.13 -22.23 5.59
CA HIS A 400 19.06 -23.12 4.87
C HIS A 400 19.94 -22.45 3.82
N THR A 401 19.90 -21.12 3.73
CA THR A 401 20.78 -20.33 2.87
C THR A 401 21.52 -19.29 3.69
N ARG A 402 22.65 -18.83 3.16
CA ARG A 402 23.48 -17.80 3.78
C ARG A 402 23.98 -16.78 2.78
N ASN A 403 24.29 -15.59 3.29
CA ASN A 403 25.17 -14.65 2.62
C ASN A 403 26.23 -14.18 3.62
N PRO A 404 27.50 -14.60 3.49
CA PRO A 404 28.55 -14.23 4.43
C PRO A 404 28.88 -12.72 4.41
N GLY A 405 28.45 -11.96 3.39
CA GLY A 405 28.77 -10.54 3.29
C GLY A 405 30.26 -10.24 3.07
N THR A 406 31.08 -11.28 2.88
CA THR A 406 32.54 -11.19 2.64
C THR A 406 32.91 -11.00 1.18
N PHE A 407 31.93 -11.03 0.28
CA PHE A 407 32.17 -10.87 -1.15
C PHE A 407 32.16 -9.39 -1.53
N ASP A 408 33.20 -8.94 -2.24
CA ASP A 408 33.22 -7.62 -2.90
C ASP A 408 32.21 -7.54 -4.08
N ASN A 409 31.48 -8.63 -4.35
CA ASN A 409 30.57 -8.78 -5.48
C ASN A 409 29.11 -8.78 -5.02
N ALA A 410 28.23 -8.25 -5.88
CA ALA A 410 26.80 -8.25 -5.69
C ALA A 410 26.21 -9.65 -5.48
N VAL A 411 25.41 -9.80 -4.42
CA VAL A 411 24.76 -11.07 -4.06
C VAL A 411 23.34 -11.09 -4.62
N LEU A 412 23.18 -11.82 -5.73
CA LEU A 412 21.90 -11.97 -6.45
C LEU A 412 21.01 -13.06 -5.84
N GLN A 413 21.62 -14.05 -5.19
CA GLN A 413 20.95 -15.15 -4.51
C GLN A 413 21.75 -15.57 -3.29
N CYS A 414 21.08 -16.08 -2.26
CA CYS A 414 21.77 -16.67 -1.11
C CYS A 414 22.35 -18.04 -1.48
N ILE A 415 23.48 -18.36 -0.88
CA ILE A 415 24.21 -19.60 -1.12
C ILE A 415 23.61 -20.67 -0.20
N PRO A 416 23.30 -21.89 -0.68
CA PRO A 416 22.89 -22.97 0.21
C PRO A 416 24.01 -23.27 1.21
N CYS A 417 23.63 -23.58 2.44
CA CYS A 417 24.60 -23.98 3.44
C CYS A 417 25.21 -25.34 3.09
N SER A 418 26.42 -25.62 3.59
CA SER A 418 27.20 -26.78 3.18
C SER A 418 26.38 -28.08 3.24
N ASN A 419 26.13 -28.71 2.09
CA ASN A 419 25.47 -30.02 2.01
C ASN A 419 26.42 -31.18 2.44
N ASN A 420 27.70 -30.89 2.70
CA ASN A 420 28.70 -31.94 2.93
C ASN A 420 28.68 -32.50 4.36
N SER A 421 27.88 -31.90 5.26
CA SER A 421 27.65 -32.39 6.61
C SER A 421 26.17 -32.31 6.93
N SER A 422 25.54 -33.43 7.28
CA SER A 422 24.18 -33.48 7.84
C SER A 422 24.03 -32.73 9.18
N THR A 423 25.09 -32.04 9.62
CA THR A 423 25.20 -31.32 10.87
C THR A 423 25.26 -29.82 10.70
N SER A 424 25.18 -29.24 9.50
CA SER A 424 25.18 -27.77 9.33
C SER A 424 23.77 -27.21 9.10
N PHE A 425 23.43 -26.15 9.84
CA PHE A 425 22.16 -25.42 9.75
C PHE A 425 22.41 -23.94 9.52
N CYS A 426 21.48 -23.29 8.80
CA CYS A 426 21.49 -21.84 8.63
C CYS A 426 20.12 -21.26 8.96
N PRO A 427 20.03 -20.43 10.01
CA PRO A 427 18.82 -19.69 10.31
C PRO A 427 18.56 -18.63 9.23
N LEU A 428 17.41 -17.97 9.37
CA LEU A 428 17.05 -16.83 8.55
C LEU A 428 18.12 -15.72 8.72
N ALA A 429 18.46 -15.04 7.62
CA ALA A 429 19.53 -14.04 7.59
C ALA A 429 20.95 -14.56 7.92
N SER A 430 21.23 -15.86 7.77
CA SER A 430 22.52 -16.40 8.20
C SER A 430 23.72 -15.83 7.43
N LEU A 431 24.80 -15.54 8.18
CA LEU A 431 26.11 -15.17 7.66
C LEU A 431 27.00 -16.40 7.45
N VAL A 432 26.91 -17.39 8.35
CA VAL A 432 27.82 -18.53 8.42
C VAL A 432 27.03 -19.83 8.63
N ASP A 433 27.65 -20.95 8.27
CA ASP A 433 27.08 -22.25 8.58
C ASP A 433 27.22 -22.49 10.09
N ILE A 434 26.14 -22.83 10.78
CA ILE A 434 26.17 -23.20 12.19
C ILE A 434 26.29 -24.73 12.25
N ASP A 435 27.31 -25.25 12.93
CA ASP A 435 27.44 -26.68 13.18
C ASP A 435 26.53 -27.08 14.36
N LEU A 436 25.54 -27.93 14.10
CA LEU A 436 24.62 -28.53 15.06
C LEU A 436 25.36 -29.33 16.14
N ASN A 437 26.61 -29.75 15.91
CA ASN A 437 27.43 -30.36 16.96
C ASN A 437 27.86 -29.33 18.03
N THR A 438 27.87 -28.05 17.70
CA THR A 438 28.26 -26.94 18.60
C THR A 438 27.05 -26.29 19.28
N VAL A 439 25.83 -26.57 18.82
CA VAL A 439 24.60 -25.97 19.34
C VAL A 439 23.65 -27.11 19.80
N PRO A 440 23.58 -27.41 21.11
CA PRO A 440 22.87 -28.58 21.64
C PRO A 440 21.35 -28.52 21.44
N THR A 441 20.78 -27.33 21.24
CA THR A 441 19.35 -27.09 20.96
C THR A 441 19.20 -25.82 20.15
N TYR A 442 18.43 -25.85 19.05
CA TYR A 442 18.01 -24.65 18.32
C TYR A 442 16.48 -24.58 18.25
N SER A 443 15.93 -23.40 18.49
CA SER A 443 14.54 -23.06 18.23
C SER A 443 14.53 -21.86 17.31
N GLN A 444 13.91 -21.98 16.15
CA GLN A 444 13.65 -20.86 15.26
C GLN A 444 12.14 -20.67 15.22
N ALA A 445 11.62 -19.68 15.95
CA ALA A 445 10.23 -19.30 15.80
C ALA A 445 10.12 -18.33 14.62
N VAL A 446 9.12 -18.57 13.77
CA VAL A 446 8.68 -17.60 12.77
C VAL A 446 7.68 -16.70 13.47
N ALA A 447 7.67 -15.40 13.17
CA ALA A 447 6.62 -14.51 13.64
C ALA A 447 5.25 -15.16 13.42
N TYR A 448 4.48 -15.29 14.51
CA TYR A 448 3.15 -15.91 14.45
C TYR A 448 2.32 -15.20 13.37
N PRO A 449 1.59 -15.92 12.51
CA PRO A 449 0.67 -15.28 11.58
C PRO A 449 -0.34 -14.44 12.39
N GLU A 450 -0.55 -13.19 11.98
CA GLU A 450 -1.55 -12.32 12.59
C GLU A 450 -2.93 -12.99 12.50
N THR A 451 -3.49 -13.38 13.64
CA THR A 451 -4.90 -13.77 13.72
C THR A 451 -5.75 -12.51 13.76
N GLY A 452 -6.88 -12.50 13.04
CA GLY A 452 -7.72 -11.30 12.88
C GLY A 452 -8.25 -10.71 14.19
N ASP A 453 -8.76 -9.48 14.10
CA ASP A 453 -9.09 -8.51 15.19
C ASP A 453 -10.03 -8.96 16.34
N THR A 454 -10.45 -10.22 16.41
CA THR A 454 -11.32 -10.73 17.48
C THR A 454 -10.49 -11.10 18.70
N THR A 455 -10.49 -10.23 19.72
CA THR A 455 -9.79 -10.42 21.00
C THR A 455 -10.60 -11.18 22.05
N ASP A 456 -11.89 -11.46 21.78
CA ASP A 456 -12.75 -12.19 22.71
C ASP A 456 -12.65 -13.71 22.49
N VAL A 457 -12.36 -14.43 23.58
CA VAL A 457 -12.22 -15.89 23.59
C VAL A 457 -13.54 -16.57 23.21
N GLU A 458 -14.68 -15.99 23.58
CA GLU A 458 -16.00 -16.54 23.25
C GLU A 458 -16.28 -16.48 21.74
N ASP A 459 -15.95 -15.35 21.11
CA ASP A 459 -16.08 -15.16 19.66
C ASP A 459 -15.11 -16.05 18.88
N LEU A 460 -13.89 -16.23 19.39
CA LEU A 460 -12.91 -17.14 18.81
C LEU A 460 -13.41 -18.60 18.85
N LEU A 461 -13.99 -19.02 19.98
CA LEU A 461 -14.57 -20.36 20.14
C LEU A 461 -15.78 -20.56 19.21
N LEU A 462 -16.69 -19.59 19.14
CA LEU A 462 -17.86 -19.65 18.25
C LEU A 462 -17.44 -19.68 16.78
N LYS A 463 -16.51 -18.81 16.38
CA LYS A 463 -15.98 -18.77 15.01
C LYS A 463 -15.34 -20.10 14.63
N ASN A 464 -14.49 -20.66 15.49
CA ASN A 464 -13.80 -21.92 15.22
C ASN A 464 -14.73 -23.14 15.26
N MET A 465 -15.77 -23.11 16.09
CA MET A 465 -16.76 -24.19 16.17
C MET A 465 -17.68 -24.22 14.95
N PHE A 466 -18.00 -23.06 14.34
CA PHE A 466 -18.92 -22.94 13.22
C PHE A 466 -18.27 -22.65 11.86
N GLN A 467 -16.94 -22.60 11.77
CA GLN A 467 -16.25 -22.35 10.51
C GLN A 467 -16.53 -23.46 9.49
N ILE A 468 -17.02 -23.08 8.31
CA ILE A 468 -17.25 -23.99 7.19
C ILE A 468 -16.27 -23.61 6.09
N SER A 469 -15.37 -24.54 5.76
CA SER A 469 -14.44 -24.45 4.64
C SER A 469 -14.79 -25.50 3.57
N SER A 470 -14.34 -25.29 2.33
CA SER A 470 -14.55 -26.19 1.20
C SER A 470 -13.88 -27.55 1.35
N ASN A 471 -13.06 -27.75 2.39
CA ASN A 471 -12.44 -29.03 2.70
C ASN A 471 -13.48 -30.05 3.22
N ALA A 472 -13.53 -31.25 2.64
CA ALA A 472 -14.47 -32.30 3.01
C ALA A 472 -14.40 -32.65 4.51
N ARG A 473 -13.20 -32.60 5.10
CA ARG A 473 -12.98 -32.79 6.54
C ARG A 473 -13.69 -31.72 7.37
N CYS A 474 -13.63 -30.48 6.93
CA CYS A 474 -14.26 -29.35 7.61
C CYS A 474 -15.78 -29.48 7.68
N LEU A 475 -16.37 -29.97 6.59
CA LEU A 475 -17.80 -30.25 6.54
C LEU A 475 -18.21 -31.32 7.56
N ILE A 476 -17.44 -32.42 7.64
CA ILE A 476 -17.73 -33.58 8.50
C ILE A 476 -17.60 -33.25 9.99
N ILE A 477 -16.65 -32.40 10.36
CA ILE A 477 -16.39 -32.02 11.76
C ILE A 477 -17.35 -30.90 12.22
N SER A 478 -17.98 -30.17 11.30
CA SER A 478 -18.87 -29.06 11.63
C SER A 478 -20.16 -29.53 12.34
N PRO A 479 -20.49 -28.98 13.52
CA PRO A 479 -21.76 -29.25 14.20
C PRO A 479 -22.97 -28.75 13.40
N LEU A 480 -22.79 -27.77 12.51
CA LEU A 480 -23.86 -27.28 11.65
C LEU A 480 -24.34 -28.37 10.67
N LEU A 481 -23.43 -29.17 10.11
CA LEU A 481 -23.80 -30.24 9.19
C LEU A 481 -24.65 -31.31 9.89
N TRP A 482 -24.22 -31.77 11.06
CA TRP A 482 -24.93 -32.79 11.81
C TRP A 482 -26.29 -32.31 12.32
N THR A 483 -26.38 -31.05 12.74
CA THR A 483 -27.67 -30.44 13.12
C THR A 483 -28.61 -30.27 11.93
N LEU A 484 -28.10 -29.96 10.74
CA LEU A 484 -28.89 -29.93 9.50
C LEU A 484 -29.36 -31.33 9.07
N ILE A 485 -28.52 -32.37 9.18
CA ILE A 485 -28.91 -33.75 8.89
C ILE A 485 -30.04 -34.18 9.83
N VAL A 486 -29.86 -33.97 11.14
CA VAL A 486 -30.86 -34.33 12.15
C VAL A 486 -32.13 -33.49 11.99
N GLY A 487 -32.01 -32.20 11.70
CA GLY A 487 -33.13 -31.32 11.36
C GLY A 487 -33.89 -31.78 10.11
N GLY A 488 -33.19 -32.22 9.07
CA GLY A 488 -33.77 -32.76 7.85
C GLY A 488 -34.53 -34.07 8.10
N VAL A 489 -33.96 -34.99 8.89
CA VAL A 489 -34.64 -36.21 9.33
C VAL A 489 -35.89 -35.89 10.17
N SER A 490 -35.79 -34.93 11.10
CA SER A 490 -36.91 -34.45 11.91
C SER A 490 -38.02 -33.85 11.05
N LEU A 491 -37.68 -33.06 10.03
CA LEU A 491 -38.64 -32.50 9.08
C LEU A 491 -39.30 -33.58 8.23
N PHE A 492 -38.53 -34.58 7.77
CA PHE A 492 -39.08 -35.73 7.04
C PHE A 492 -40.08 -36.52 7.89
N ILE A 493 -39.76 -36.79 9.16
CA ILE A 493 -40.67 -37.45 10.10
C ILE A 493 -41.93 -36.61 10.33
N LEU A 494 -41.79 -35.29 10.42
CA LEU A 494 -42.91 -34.36 10.59
C LEU A 494 -43.84 -34.39 9.37
N VAL A 495 -43.28 -34.29 8.15
CA VAL A 495 -44.03 -34.39 6.89
C VAL A 495 -44.73 -35.75 6.78
N PHE A 496 -44.03 -36.84 7.08
CA PHE A 496 -44.60 -38.20 7.08
C PHE A 496 -45.78 -38.32 8.07
N MET A 497 -45.66 -37.71 9.26
CA MET A 497 -46.71 -37.70 10.28
C MET A 497 -47.93 -36.84 9.89
N ILE A 498 -47.74 -35.81 9.05
CA ILE A 498 -48.81 -35.00 8.47
C ILE A 498 -49.50 -35.78 7.34
N VAL A 499 -48.74 -36.38 6.41
CA VAL A 499 -49.31 -37.17 5.31
C VAL A 499 -50.14 -38.34 5.84
N ILE A 500 -49.66 -39.05 6.87
CA ILE A 500 -50.43 -40.12 7.53
C ILE A 500 -51.71 -39.60 8.20
N LYS A 501 -51.74 -38.33 8.64
CA LYS A 501 -52.96 -37.72 9.20
C LYS A 501 -54.04 -37.59 8.14
N GLU A 502 -53.66 -37.14 6.94
CA GLU A 502 -54.60 -36.87 5.84
C GLU A 502 -55.05 -38.14 5.11
N CYS A 503 -54.23 -39.21 5.07
CA CYS A 503 -54.56 -40.43 4.34
C CYS A 503 -55.47 -41.44 5.10
N GLU A 504 -55.88 -41.17 6.34
CA GLU A 504 -56.80 -41.98 7.19
C GLU A 504 -56.63 -43.53 7.19
N CYS A 505 -55.44 -44.06 6.84
CA CYS A 505 -55.22 -45.50 6.77
C CYS A 505 -55.10 -46.14 8.17
N HIS A 506 -56.00 -47.08 8.49
CA HIS A 506 -56.19 -47.63 9.84
C HIS A 506 -54.92 -48.26 10.48
N GLN A 507 -54.03 -48.84 9.68
CA GLN A 507 -52.78 -49.48 10.14
C GLN A 507 -51.70 -48.45 10.53
N TYR A 508 -51.62 -47.32 9.81
CA TYR A 508 -50.64 -46.25 10.04
C TYR A 508 -51.04 -45.32 11.19
N VAL A 509 -52.33 -45.22 11.52
CA VAL A 509 -52.82 -44.50 12.71
C VAL A 509 -52.26 -45.07 14.01
N LYS A 510 -52.06 -46.41 14.08
CA LYS A 510 -51.48 -47.07 15.26
C LYS A 510 -49.98 -46.75 15.40
N CYS A 511 -49.23 -46.71 14.30
CA CYS A 511 -47.82 -46.28 14.29
C CYS A 511 -47.68 -44.80 14.67
N ARG A 512 -48.55 -43.92 14.14
CA ARG A 512 -48.58 -42.49 14.49
C ARG A 512 -48.87 -42.25 15.97
N LYS A 513 -49.80 -42.99 16.59
CA LYS A 513 -50.06 -42.89 18.04
C LYS A 513 -48.86 -43.30 18.88
N LYS A 514 -48.15 -44.38 18.49
CA LYS A 514 -46.91 -44.81 19.17
C LYS A 514 -45.80 -43.78 19.02
N ALA A 515 -45.52 -43.29 17.81
CA ALA A 515 -44.49 -42.30 17.55
C ALA A 515 -44.77 -40.96 18.27
N LYS A 516 -46.03 -40.49 18.27
CA LYS A 516 -46.42 -39.32 19.06
C LYS A 516 -46.16 -39.50 20.55
N ASN A 517 -46.45 -40.68 21.10
CA ASN A 517 -46.24 -40.92 22.52
C ASN A 517 -44.74 -40.91 22.87
N ILE A 518 -43.90 -41.51 22.02
CA ILE A 518 -42.44 -41.51 22.19
C ILE A 518 -41.90 -40.08 22.13
N PHE A 519 -42.20 -39.32 21.07
CA PHE A 519 -41.66 -37.96 20.92
C PHE A 519 -42.23 -36.97 21.93
N LYS A 520 -43.45 -37.20 22.43
CA LYS A 520 -44.01 -36.41 23.53
C LYS A 520 -43.21 -36.58 24.82
N HIS A 521 -42.63 -37.76 25.07
CA HIS A 521 -41.80 -38.01 26.26
C HIS A 521 -40.36 -37.49 26.11
N THR A 522 -39.93 -37.12 24.90
CA THR A 522 -38.59 -36.59 24.63
C THR A 522 -38.59 -35.07 24.41
N ASP A 523 -39.73 -34.39 24.60
CA ASP A 523 -39.84 -32.93 24.47
C ASP A 523 -39.35 -32.23 25.74
N ILE A 524 -38.15 -31.67 25.66
CA ILE A 524 -37.54 -30.88 26.73
C ILE A 524 -37.96 -29.40 26.65
N ILE A 525 -38.32 -28.92 25.45
CA ILE A 525 -38.60 -27.50 25.18
C ILE A 525 -39.99 -27.10 25.71
N GLY A 526 -40.96 -28.01 25.64
CA GLY A 526 -42.36 -27.77 26.03
C GLY A 526 -42.84 -28.62 27.20
N GLU A 527 -41.97 -29.06 28.11
CA GLU A 527 -42.30 -29.90 29.29
C GLU A 527 -43.13 -31.17 28.95
N GLY A 528 -42.94 -31.75 27.77
CA GLY A 528 -43.67 -32.93 27.34
C GLY A 528 -45.08 -32.66 26.80
N GLU A 529 -45.44 -31.43 26.47
CA GLU A 529 -46.77 -31.11 25.95
C GLU A 529 -46.90 -31.35 24.43
N MET A 530 -45.82 -31.16 23.66
CA MET A 530 -45.86 -31.17 22.20
C MET A 530 -44.90 -32.19 21.56
N TRP A 531 -45.45 -33.17 20.85
CA TRP A 531 -44.65 -34.18 20.12
C TRP A 531 -43.70 -33.58 19.05
N ALA A 532 -44.00 -32.38 18.54
CA ALA A 532 -43.12 -31.67 17.60
C ALA A 532 -41.90 -31.03 18.30
N GLY A 533 -42.05 -30.59 19.55
CA GLY A 533 -40.94 -30.11 20.38
C GLY A 533 -39.93 -31.22 20.69
N GLY A 534 -40.42 -32.46 20.84
CA GLY A 534 -39.57 -33.65 20.98
C GLY A 534 -38.64 -33.91 19.79
N LEU A 535 -39.05 -33.53 18.56
CA LEU A 535 -38.19 -33.64 17.37
C LEU A 535 -37.13 -32.53 17.33
N ALA A 536 -37.48 -31.31 17.73
CA ALA A 536 -36.54 -30.19 17.84
C ALA A 536 -35.51 -30.43 18.96
N THR A 537 -35.92 -31.09 20.03
CA THR A 537 -35.04 -31.46 21.17
C THR A 537 -33.86 -32.32 20.72
N PHE A 538 -34.04 -33.23 19.75
CA PHE A 538 -32.94 -34.03 19.20
C PHE A 538 -31.88 -33.17 18.50
N SER A 539 -32.29 -32.15 17.73
CA SER A 539 -31.34 -31.22 17.08
C SER A 539 -30.54 -30.41 18.11
N ILE A 540 -31.19 -29.98 19.19
CA ILE A 540 -30.54 -29.24 20.29
C ILE A 540 -29.55 -30.15 21.04
N LEU A 541 -29.94 -31.38 21.36
CA LEU A 541 -29.06 -32.34 22.05
C LEU A 541 -27.79 -32.63 21.24
N VAL A 542 -27.90 -32.72 19.92
CA VAL A 542 -26.74 -32.91 19.04
C VAL A 542 -25.84 -31.68 19.11
N LEU A 543 -26.38 -30.47 19.00
CA LEU A 543 -25.61 -29.24 19.09
C LEU A 543 -24.88 -29.13 20.44
N VAL A 544 -25.58 -29.35 21.55
CA VAL A 544 -24.99 -29.32 22.91
C VAL A 544 -23.92 -30.39 23.09
N SER A 545 -24.11 -31.60 22.57
CA SER A 545 -23.12 -32.68 22.67
C SER A 545 -21.85 -32.35 21.91
N PHE A 546 -21.97 -31.75 20.72
CA PHE A 546 -20.82 -31.31 19.93
C PHE A 546 -20.11 -30.11 20.59
N SER A 547 -20.86 -29.12 21.11
CA SER A 547 -20.28 -28.00 21.86
C SER A 547 -19.53 -28.47 23.11
N TYR A 548 -20.08 -29.45 23.83
CA TYR A 548 -19.40 -30.07 24.97
C TYR A 548 -18.12 -30.80 24.55
N TRP A 549 -18.18 -31.63 23.51
CA TRP A 549 -17.01 -32.36 23.01
C TRP A 549 -15.90 -31.42 22.50
N PHE A 550 -16.27 -30.37 21.78
CA PHE A 550 -15.36 -29.33 21.32
C PHE A 550 -14.72 -28.59 22.50
N SER A 551 -15.52 -28.15 23.48
CA SER A 551 -15.04 -27.43 24.66
C SER A 551 -14.07 -28.28 25.50
N VAL A 552 -14.39 -29.55 25.73
CA VAL A 552 -13.50 -30.48 26.46
C VAL A 552 -12.19 -30.71 25.70
N SER A 553 -12.26 -30.87 24.38
CA SER A 553 -11.08 -31.08 23.55
C SER A 553 -10.20 -29.83 23.47
N PHE A 554 -10.82 -28.65 23.47
CA PHE A 554 -10.15 -27.36 23.52
C PHE A 554 -9.47 -27.13 24.87
N ILE A 555 -10.18 -27.32 25.99
CA ILE A 555 -9.63 -27.15 27.35
C ILE A 555 -8.46 -28.12 27.61
N ARG A 556 -8.54 -29.37 27.13
CA ARG A 556 -7.45 -30.35 27.29
C ARG A 556 -6.18 -29.99 26.53
N ARG A 557 -6.27 -29.11 25.53
CA ARG A 557 -5.11 -28.59 24.81
C ARG A 557 -4.55 -27.31 25.44
N TYR A 558 -5.14 -26.80 26.53
CA TYR A 558 -4.64 -25.62 27.21
C TYR A 558 -3.58 -26.00 28.27
N PRO A 559 -2.40 -25.35 28.31
CA PRO A 559 -1.95 -24.25 27.45
C PRO A 559 -1.56 -24.71 26.04
N LEU A 560 -2.02 -23.97 25.03
CA LEU A 560 -1.87 -24.32 23.60
C LEU A 560 -0.39 -24.31 23.13
N GLU A 561 0.49 -23.73 23.93
CA GLU A 561 1.92 -23.50 23.67
C GLU A 561 2.78 -24.78 23.69
N GLU A 562 2.34 -25.84 24.37
CA GLU A 562 3.15 -27.07 24.56
C GLU A 562 2.83 -28.20 23.56
N VAL A 563 1.84 -28.02 22.67
CA VAL A 563 1.29 -29.11 21.85
C VAL A 563 1.66 -28.98 20.38
N PHE A 564 2.70 -29.70 19.95
CA PHE A 564 3.15 -29.76 18.55
C PHE A 564 2.20 -30.52 17.59
N GLU A 565 1.13 -31.13 18.10
CA GLU A 565 0.20 -31.93 17.30
C GLU A 565 -0.97 -31.10 16.73
N PRO A 566 -1.30 -31.23 15.42
CA PRO A 566 -2.31 -30.41 14.76
C PRO A 566 -3.69 -30.52 15.42
N ALA A 567 -4.46 -29.43 15.38
CA ALA A 567 -5.77 -29.35 16.04
C ALA A 567 -6.84 -30.21 15.35
N THR A 568 -6.84 -31.53 15.62
CA THR A 568 -7.63 -32.47 14.81
C THR A 568 -9.15 -32.35 14.93
N PHE A 569 -9.63 -31.77 16.04
CA PHE A 569 -11.04 -31.54 16.34
C PHE A 569 -11.60 -30.25 15.72
N ALA A 570 -10.76 -29.41 15.13
CA ALA A 570 -11.16 -28.15 14.52
C ALA A 570 -10.92 -28.16 13.00
N CYS A 571 -11.59 -27.24 12.31
CA CYS A 571 -11.42 -27.01 10.88
C CYS A 571 -10.03 -26.49 10.54
N ASP A 572 -9.62 -25.49 11.32
CA ASP A 572 -8.28 -24.94 11.28
C ASP A 572 -7.36 -25.83 12.14
N GLN A 573 -6.39 -26.47 11.49
CA GLN A 573 -5.41 -27.30 12.19
C GLN A 573 -4.29 -26.46 12.82
N SER A 574 -4.21 -25.18 12.47
CA SER A 574 -3.23 -24.20 12.99
C SER A 574 -3.65 -23.53 14.30
N LEU A 575 -4.78 -23.97 14.90
CA LEU A 575 -5.36 -23.55 16.18
C LEU A 575 -4.50 -23.89 17.42
N VAL A 576 -3.18 -23.95 17.23
CA VAL A 576 -2.16 -24.21 18.25
C VAL A 576 -1.74 -22.90 18.92
N ASN A 577 -2.05 -21.73 18.34
CA ASN A 577 -1.61 -20.45 18.90
C ASN A 577 -2.73 -19.41 18.80
N ALA A 578 -3.61 -19.36 19.80
CA ALA A 578 -4.42 -18.18 20.02
C ALA A 578 -3.49 -17.08 20.56
N GLN A 579 -3.62 -15.88 19.99
CA GLN A 579 -2.81 -14.70 20.24
C GLN A 579 -2.57 -14.43 21.74
N PHE A 580 -1.37 -14.75 22.23
CA PHE A 580 -0.76 -14.02 23.34
C PHE A 580 0.30 -13.10 22.73
N SER A 581 -0.06 -11.84 22.48
CA SER A 581 0.92 -10.84 22.07
C SER A 581 1.75 -10.41 23.29
N SER A 582 2.66 -11.27 23.73
CA SER A 582 3.77 -10.88 24.57
C SER A 582 4.98 -11.78 24.30
N GLY A 583 5.41 -11.82 23.04
CA GLY A 583 6.72 -12.34 22.68
C GLY A 583 7.73 -11.20 22.67
N LEU A 584 8.40 -10.96 23.78
CA LEU A 584 9.73 -10.35 23.73
C LEU A 584 10.70 -11.50 23.45
N GLU A 585 10.97 -11.73 22.18
CA GLU A 585 11.87 -12.79 21.73
C GLU A 585 13.31 -12.30 21.91
N LEU A 586 13.92 -12.65 23.04
CA LEU A 586 15.37 -12.59 23.18
C LEU A 586 15.93 -13.76 22.36
N LEU A 587 16.30 -13.47 21.12
CA LEU A 587 17.12 -14.36 20.33
C LEU A 587 18.38 -14.65 21.16
N ASP A 588 18.58 -15.91 21.56
CA ASP A 588 19.84 -16.36 22.14
C ASP A 588 20.87 -16.35 21.01
N ILE A 589 21.47 -15.18 20.79
CA ILE A 589 22.57 -15.01 19.84
C ILE A 589 23.77 -15.69 20.51
N PRO A 590 24.39 -16.72 19.88
CA PRO A 590 25.59 -17.33 20.43
C PRO A 590 26.66 -16.24 20.66
N LYS A 591 27.02 -16.05 21.93
CA LYS A 591 27.92 -14.98 22.38
C LYS A 591 29.36 -15.35 22.01
N SER A 592 30.02 -14.52 21.20
CA SER A 592 31.49 -14.59 21.08
C SER A 592 32.13 -13.92 22.30
N GLU A 593 33.29 -14.38 22.76
CA GLU A 593 34.02 -13.78 23.89
C GLU A 593 34.26 -12.27 23.71
N GLU A 594 34.45 -11.82 22.47
CA GLU A 594 34.65 -10.40 22.14
C GLU A 594 33.39 -9.54 22.29
N SER A 595 32.20 -10.14 22.14
CA SER A 595 30.92 -9.42 22.21
C SER A 595 30.33 -9.36 23.62
N GLN A 596 30.86 -10.18 24.54
CA GLN A 596 30.40 -10.30 25.93
C GLN A 596 30.21 -8.96 26.66
N PRO A 597 31.10 -7.96 26.56
CA PRO A 597 30.96 -6.70 27.30
C PRO A 597 29.74 -5.87 26.90
N ILE A 598 29.33 -5.97 25.63
CA ILE A 598 28.16 -5.25 25.10
C ILE A 598 26.88 -5.91 25.61
N PHE A 599 26.86 -7.24 25.67
CA PHE A 599 25.74 -7.99 26.23
C PHE A 599 25.66 -7.83 27.74
N ASP A 600 26.79 -7.78 28.46
CA ASP A 600 26.80 -7.49 29.90
C ASP A 600 26.21 -6.08 30.21
N LEU A 601 26.42 -5.11 29.31
CA LEU A 601 25.80 -3.78 29.40
C LEU A 601 24.30 -3.78 29.09
N LEU A 602 23.84 -4.64 28.19
CA LEU A 602 22.42 -4.82 27.86
C LEU A 602 21.69 -5.60 28.97
N ASP A 603 22.31 -6.64 29.51
CA ASP A 603 21.82 -7.45 30.63
C ASP A 603 21.76 -6.60 31.92
N ALA A 604 22.58 -5.57 32.05
CA ALA A 604 22.53 -4.61 33.14
C ALA A 604 21.38 -3.59 33.04
N GLN A 605 20.68 -3.50 31.90
CA GLN A 605 19.52 -2.61 31.77
C GLN A 605 18.28 -3.21 32.42
N ILE A 606 17.64 -2.43 33.29
CA ILE A 606 16.40 -2.84 33.95
C ILE A 606 15.24 -2.55 33.00
N PHE A 607 14.61 -3.61 32.49
CA PHE A 607 13.38 -3.51 31.71
C PHE A 607 12.17 -3.68 32.63
N TYR A 608 11.22 -2.75 32.54
CA TYR A 608 9.92 -2.89 33.20
C TYR A 608 8.94 -3.49 32.20
N LEU A 609 8.60 -4.77 32.39
CA LEU A 609 7.57 -5.45 31.61
C LEU A 609 6.24 -5.36 32.37
N THR A 610 5.27 -4.66 31.79
CA THR A 610 3.89 -4.65 32.26
C THR A 610 3.10 -5.69 31.48
N ILE A 611 2.70 -6.77 32.15
CA ILE A 611 1.84 -7.81 31.56
C ILE A 611 0.40 -7.52 31.96
N GLU A 612 -0.43 -7.14 30.99
CA GLU A 612 -1.85 -6.88 31.20
C GLU A 612 -2.65 -8.06 30.62
N LEU A 613 -3.23 -8.89 31.50
CA LEU A 613 -4.05 -10.03 31.10
C LEU A 613 -5.49 -9.55 30.88
N ILE A 614 -5.88 -9.38 29.62
CA ILE A 614 -7.23 -8.92 29.24
C ILE A 614 -8.07 -10.13 28.83
N ASN A 615 -9.28 -10.27 29.40
CA ASN A 615 -10.30 -11.25 28.99
C ASN A 615 -9.89 -12.74 29.01
N THR A 616 -9.08 -13.18 29.98
CA THR A 616 -8.63 -14.59 30.03
C THR A 616 -9.75 -15.60 30.35
N GLY A 617 -10.93 -15.17 30.81
CA GLY A 617 -12.06 -16.07 31.13
C GLY A 617 -11.81 -17.08 32.27
N PHE A 618 -10.60 -17.15 32.80
CA PHE A 618 -10.16 -18.04 33.88
C PHE A 618 -9.50 -17.22 34.99
N MET A 619 -9.68 -17.65 36.25
CA MET A 619 -8.90 -17.08 37.35
C MET A 619 -7.46 -17.59 37.26
N CYS A 620 -6.54 -16.70 36.89
CA CYS A 620 -5.12 -16.98 36.97
C CYS A 620 -4.65 -16.84 38.42
N ASP A 621 -4.79 -17.90 39.21
CA ASP A 621 -4.43 -17.90 40.65
C ASP A 621 -2.93 -17.73 40.90
N SER A 622 -2.08 -17.96 39.88
CA SER A 622 -0.65 -17.68 39.93
C SER A 622 -0.08 -17.48 38.53
N ILE A 623 0.44 -16.28 38.24
CA ILE A 623 1.34 -16.08 37.10
C ILE A 623 2.72 -16.53 37.55
N LYS A 624 3.24 -17.61 36.95
CA LYS A 624 4.64 -17.98 37.09
C LYS A 624 5.42 -17.43 35.91
N THR A 625 6.22 -16.40 36.15
CA THR A 625 7.28 -16.00 35.23
C THR A 625 8.46 -16.95 35.45
N GLN A 626 8.74 -17.81 34.46
CA GLN A 626 9.93 -18.65 34.48
C GLN A 626 10.94 -18.05 33.51
N GLU A 627 12.06 -17.59 34.05
CA GLU A 627 13.25 -17.32 33.26
C GLU A 627 13.86 -18.69 32.90
N ASN A 628 13.72 -19.12 31.64
CA ASN A 628 14.45 -20.29 31.14
C ASN A 628 15.91 -19.88 30.88
N LEU A 629 16.65 -19.62 31.96
CA LEU A 629 18.11 -19.66 31.91
C LEU A 629 18.49 -21.13 31.71
N SER A 630 19.03 -21.44 30.53
CA SER A 630 19.77 -22.67 30.26
C SER A 630 20.74 -22.91 31.42
N GLY A 631 20.45 -23.95 32.22
CA GLY A 631 21.06 -24.13 33.53
C GLY A 631 22.58 -24.25 33.53
N THR A 632 23.18 -23.63 34.55
CA THR A 632 24.44 -23.96 35.25
C THR A 632 25.72 -23.93 34.41
N LYS A 633 26.55 -22.87 34.47
CA LYS A 633 27.47 -22.59 35.60
C LYS A 633 27.96 -23.87 36.31
N TYR A 634 29.04 -24.44 35.78
CA TYR A 634 30.06 -25.06 36.64
C TYR A 634 31.31 -24.17 36.59
N VAL A 635 31.92 -24.06 37.77
CA VAL A 635 33.04 -23.21 38.21
C VAL A 635 34.20 -23.12 37.22
#